data_AF-A0A8T7EWQ7-F1
#
_entry.id   AF-A0A8T7EWQ7-F1
#
_cell.length_a   1.000
_cell.length_b   1.000
_cell.length_c   1.000
_cell.angle_alpha   90.00
_cell.angle_beta   90.00
_cell.angle_gamma   90.00
#
_symmetry.space_group_name_H-M   'P 1'
#
loop_
_entity.id
_entity.type
_entity.pdbx_description
1 polymer ?
#
loop_
_entity_poly.entity_id
_entity_poly.type
_entity_poly.pdbx_seq_one_letter_code
_entity_poly.pdbx_strand_id
1 'polypeptide(L)'
;MAITVAAHCPQASVHAVDISAGALDVARSNAALNGVALTFHHGDLLAPIIDAALTVDVLLANLPYIESGVLLELDVSRYEPALALDGGPDGLDIVRRLLTQAPRVLAQDALALLEIGADQGGAGVEAGARRPT
;
A
#
# COMPACT_ATOMS: atom_id res chain seq x y z
N MET A 1 6.77 -2.44 -6.52
CA MET A 1 7.17 -2.97 -5.20
C MET A 1 6.93 -4.48 -5.04
N ALA A 2 5.68 -4.97 -5.06
CA ALA A 2 5.37 -6.39 -4.75
C ALA A 2 6.15 -7.41 -5.62
N ILE A 3 6.28 -7.15 -6.93
CA ILE A 3 7.04 -8.01 -7.86
C ILE A 3 8.51 -8.12 -7.44
N THR A 4 9.13 -7.01 -7.04
CA THR A 4 10.52 -6.97 -6.57
C THR A 4 10.69 -7.81 -5.31
N VAL A 5 9.76 -7.71 -4.36
CA VAL A 5 9.78 -8.52 -3.14
C VAL A 5 9.68 -10.01 -3.48
N ALA A 6 8.73 -10.41 -4.33
CA ALA A 6 8.60 -11.81 -4.74
C ALA A 6 9.86 -12.33 -5.46
N ALA A 7 10.53 -11.48 -6.26
CA ALA A 7 11.76 -11.86 -6.96
C ALA A 7 12.96 -12.09 -6.00
N HIS A 8 13.07 -11.29 -4.93
CA HIS A 8 14.21 -11.33 -4.01
C HIS A 8 13.95 -12.15 -2.74
N CYS A 9 12.68 -12.45 -2.45
CA CYS A 9 12.25 -13.24 -1.31
C CYS A 9 11.37 -14.40 -1.79
N PRO A 10 11.91 -15.38 -2.53
CA PRO A 10 11.12 -16.45 -3.18
C PRO A 10 10.39 -17.37 -2.18
N GLN A 11 10.75 -17.33 -0.90
CA GLN A 11 10.08 -18.07 0.17
C GLN A 11 8.88 -17.32 0.77
N ALA A 12 8.69 -16.04 0.44
CA ALA A 12 7.60 -15.22 0.96
C ALA A 12 6.30 -15.46 0.17
N SER A 13 5.18 -15.60 0.88
CA SER A 13 3.86 -15.50 0.26
C SER A 13 3.51 -14.03 0.07
N VAL A 14 3.52 -13.56 -1.18
CA VAL A 14 3.28 -12.16 -1.50
C VAL A 14 1.83 -11.97 -1.96
N HIS A 15 1.12 -11.07 -1.26
CA HIS A 15 -0.22 -10.61 -1.62
C HIS A 15 -0.13 -9.14 -2.07
N ALA A 16 -0.65 -8.83 -3.26
CA ALA A 16 -0.72 -7.48 -3.80
C ALA A 16 -2.18 -7.04 -3.89
N VAL A 17 -2.50 -5.85 -3.38
CA VAL A 17 -3.83 -5.25 -3.45
C VAL A 17 -3.75 -3.94 -4.21
N ASP A 18 -4.72 -3.69 -5.08
CA ASP A 18 -4.92 -2.40 -5.73
C ASP A 18 -6.41 -2.19 -5.99
N ILE A 19 -6.87 -0.94 -5.93
CA ILE A 19 -8.25 -0.56 -6.24
C ILE A 19 -8.49 -0.46 -7.75
N SER A 20 -7.42 -0.30 -8.53
CA SER A 20 -7.44 -0.22 -9.99
C SER A 20 -7.26 -1.61 -10.61
N ALA A 21 -8.31 -2.13 -11.24
CA ALA A 21 -8.22 -3.38 -12.01
C ALA A 21 -7.14 -3.30 -13.11
N GLY A 22 -7.02 -2.13 -13.78
CA GLY A 22 -6.01 -1.92 -14.81
C GLY A 22 -4.58 -1.95 -14.25
N ALA A 23 -4.35 -1.42 -13.04
CA ALA A 23 -3.05 -1.51 -12.38
C ALA A 23 -2.69 -2.97 -12.05
N LEU A 24 -3.67 -3.78 -11.62
CA LEU A 24 -3.47 -5.21 -11.38
C LEU A 24 -3.11 -5.97 -12.66
N ASP A 25 -3.71 -5.63 -13.80
CA ASP A 25 -3.38 -6.28 -15.08
C ASP A 25 -1.94 -5.99 -15.52
N VAL A 26 -1.49 -4.75 -15.34
CA VAL A 26 -0.08 -4.37 -15.54
C VAL A 26 0.82 -5.13 -14.57
N ALA A 27 0.43 -5.21 -13.29
CA ALA A 27 1.21 -5.90 -12.27
C ALA A 27 1.33 -7.42 -12.54
N ARG A 28 0.25 -8.07 -13.01
CA ARG A 28 0.26 -9.48 -13.46
C ARG A 28 1.20 -9.69 -14.64
N SER A 29 1.17 -8.79 -15.62
CA SER A 29 2.07 -8.83 -16.78
C SER A 29 3.54 -8.71 -16.33
N ASN A 30 3.82 -7.79 -15.40
CA ASN A 30 5.16 -7.63 -14.83
C ASN A 30 5.61 -8.86 -14.02
N ALA A 31 4.71 -9.48 -13.26
CA ALA A 31 5.01 -10.71 -12.54
C ALA A 31 5.39 -11.85 -13.51
N ALA A 32 4.62 -12.01 -14.60
CA ALA A 32 4.91 -13.00 -15.64
C ALA A 32 6.27 -12.74 -16.32
N LEU A 33 6.55 -11.49 -16.69
CA LEU A 33 7.84 -11.10 -17.31
C LEU A 33 9.05 -11.39 -16.42
N ASN A 34 8.88 -11.32 -15.09
CA ASN A 34 9.94 -11.57 -14.12
C ASN A 34 9.91 -13.02 -13.56
N GLY A 35 9.00 -13.87 -14.03
CA GLY A 35 8.90 -15.26 -13.60
C GLY A 35 8.54 -15.45 -12.12
N VAL A 36 7.81 -14.51 -11.53
CA VAL A 36 7.43 -14.55 -10.11
C VAL A 36 5.92 -14.77 -9.93
N ALA A 37 5.55 -15.47 -8.87
CA ALA A 37 4.16 -15.73 -8.51
C ALA A 37 3.78 -14.93 -7.25
N LEU A 38 2.62 -14.28 -7.29
CA LEU A 38 2.00 -13.56 -6.17
C LEU A 38 0.48 -13.68 -6.29
N THR A 39 -0.22 -13.49 -5.17
CA THR A 39 -1.68 -13.44 -5.13
C THR A 39 -2.15 -12.00 -5.28
N PHE A 40 -3.01 -11.74 -6.26
CA PHE A 40 -3.55 -10.41 -6.52
C PHE A 40 -4.98 -10.29 -6.01
N HIS A 41 -5.28 -9.18 -5.34
CA HIS A 41 -6.61 -8.85 -4.85
C HIS A 41 -7.05 -7.51 -5.42
N HIS A 42 -8.27 -7.45 -5.95
CA HIS A 42 -8.89 -6.20 -6.38
C HIS A 42 -9.75 -5.66 -5.26
N GLY A 43 -9.45 -4.45 -4.78
CA GLY A 43 -10.22 -3.82 -3.73
C GLY A 43 -9.49 -2.67 -3.05
N ASP A 44 -10.13 -2.12 -2.04
CA ASP A 44 -9.68 -0.90 -1.36
C ASP A 44 -8.81 -1.24 -0.15
N LEU A 45 -7.55 -0.80 -0.19
CA LEU A 45 -6.56 -0.96 0.87
C LEU A 45 -6.50 -2.42 1.39
N LEU A 46 -6.72 -2.65 2.69
CA LEU A 46 -6.61 -3.97 3.31
C LEU A 46 -7.94 -4.71 3.36
N ALA A 47 -9.03 -4.17 2.79
CA ALA A 47 -10.35 -4.82 2.83
C ALA A 47 -10.33 -6.25 2.27
N PRO A 48 -9.71 -6.56 1.11
CA PRO A 48 -9.66 -7.94 0.60
C PRO A 48 -8.86 -8.90 1.49
N ILE A 49 -7.83 -8.40 2.18
CA ILE A 49 -6.99 -9.19 3.09
C ILE A 49 -7.77 -9.53 4.36
N ILE A 50 -8.52 -8.55 4.87
CA ILE A 50 -9.43 -8.69 6.00
C ILE A 50 -10.53 -9.71 5.67
N ASP A 51 -11.17 -9.59 4.52
CA ASP A 51 -12.28 -10.46 4.11
C ASP A 51 -11.81 -11.91 3.91
N ALA A 52 -10.57 -12.09 3.44
CA ALA A 52 -9.91 -13.38 3.34
C ALA A 52 -9.39 -13.93 4.69
N ALA A 53 -9.54 -13.17 5.79
CA ALA A 53 -9.03 -13.51 7.12
C ALA A 53 -7.53 -13.85 7.13
N LEU A 54 -6.74 -13.14 6.31
CA LEU A 54 -5.30 -13.33 6.21
C LEU A 54 -4.57 -12.48 7.25
N THR A 55 -3.49 -13.06 7.78
CA THR A 55 -2.52 -12.38 8.64
C THR A 55 -1.21 -12.21 7.89
N VAL A 56 -0.55 -11.05 8.04
CA VAL A 56 0.72 -10.73 7.38
C VAL A 56 1.80 -10.35 8.40
N ASP A 57 3.02 -10.82 8.15
CA ASP A 57 4.22 -10.47 8.93
C ASP A 57 4.83 -9.14 8.47
N VAL A 58 4.59 -8.75 7.21
CA VAL A 58 5.10 -7.51 6.64
C VAL A 58 4.00 -6.84 5.83
N LEU A 59 3.74 -5.58 6.12
CA LEU A 59 2.88 -4.68 5.35
C LEU A 59 3.74 -3.62 4.66
N LEU A 60 3.69 -3.58 3.34
CA LEU A 60 4.35 -2.56 2.53
C LEU A 60 3.31 -1.77 1.76
N ALA A 61 3.36 -0.44 1.79
CA ALA A 61 2.49 0.38 0.95
C ALA A 61 3.21 1.62 0.43
N ASN A 62 3.04 1.89 -0.86
CA ASN A 62 3.28 3.19 -1.46
C ASN A 62 1.89 3.71 -1.85
N LEU A 63 1.40 4.68 -1.09
CA LEU A 63 0.04 5.20 -1.18
C LEU A 63 0.05 6.61 -1.79
N PRO A 64 -1.06 7.07 -2.36
CA PRO A 64 -1.25 8.48 -2.68
C PRO A 64 -1.00 9.34 -1.44
N TYR A 65 -0.05 10.27 -1.53
CA TYR A 65 0.36 11.12 -0.41
C TYR A 65 0.40 12.62 -0.74
N ILE A 66 0.02 13.02 -1.96
CA ILE A 66 0.09 14.42 -2.40
C ILE A 66 -1.15 15.16 -1.90
N GLU A 67 -0.95 16.36 -1.34
CA GLU A 67 -2.04 17.24 -0.95
C GLU A 67 -2.92 17.63 -2.13
N SER A 68 -4.24 17.49 -1.99
CA SER A 68 -5.19 17.77 -3.07
C SER A 68 -5.06 19.19 -3.63
N GLY A 69 -4.73 20.17 -2.78
CA GLY A 69 -4.56 21.57 -3.17
C GLY A 69 -3.37 21.85 -4.08
N VAL A 70 -2.34 20.98 -4.04
CA VAL A 70 -1.08 21.14 -4.78
C VAL A 70 -1.05 20.25 -6.02
N LEU A 71 -1.93 19.25 -6.10
CA LEU A 71 -1.97 18.25 -7.17
C LEU A 71 -2.00 18.86 -8.58
N LEU A 72 -2.81 19.91 -8.78
CA LEU A 72 -2.97 20.58 -10.07
C LEU A 72 -1.75 21.39 -10.52
N GLU A 73 -0.84 21.70 -9.60
CA GLU A 73 0.38 22.46 -9.85
C GLU A 73 1.55 21.57 -10.27
N LEU A 74 1.42 20.25 -10.08
CA LEU A 74 2.49 19.29 -10.35
C LEU A 74 2.41 18.74 -11.77
N ASP A 75 3.55 18.69 -12.46
CA ASP A 75 3.64 18.11 -13.80
C ASP A 75 3.24 16.62 -13.84
N VAL A 76 3.46 15.87 -12.74
CA VAL A 76 3.07 14.45 -12.64
C VAL A 76 1.56 14.24 -12.79
N SER A 77 0.74 15.23 -12.42
CA SER A 77 -0.73 15.16 -12.58
C SER A 77 -1.18 15.08 -14.03
N ARG A 78 -0.30 15.41 -14.99
CA ARG A 78 -0.56 15.29 -16.44
C ARG A 78 -0.34 13.88 -16.97
N TYR A 79 0.41 13.05 -16.25
CA TYR A 79 0.88 11.74 -16.70
C TYR A 79 0.31 10.60 -15.87
N GLU A 80 -0.02 10.85 -14.60
CA GLU A 80 -0.54 9.84 -13.69
C GLU A 80 -1.99 10.14 -13.25
N PRO A 81 -2.82 9.11 -13.03
CA PRO A 81 -4.20 9.30 -12.56
C PRO A 81 -4.23 9.97 -11.18
N ALA A 82 -5.15 10.90 -10.96
CA ALA A 82 -5.33 11.55 -9.66
C ALA A 82 -5.53 10.55 -8.50
N LEU A 83 -6.20 9.42 -8.76
CA LEU A 83 -6.39 8.33 -7.80
C LEU A 83 -5.06 7.74 -7.26
N ALA A 84 -3.99 7.82 -8.03
CA ALA A 84 -2.66 7.34 -7.64
C ALA A 84 -1.85 8.39 -6.87
N LEU A 85 -2.30 9.65 -6.86
CA LEU A 85 -1.53 10.80 -6.39
C LEU A 85 -2.17 11.49 -5.17
N ASP A 86 -3.49 11.69 -5.21
CA ASP A 86 -4.25 12.48 -4.23
C ASP A 86 -4.38 11.75 -2.88
N GLY A 87 -3.64 12.24 -1.89
CA GLY A 87 -3.66 11.77 -0.51
C GLY A 87 -4.66 12.52 0.38
N GLY A 88 -5.48 13.42 -0.17
CA GLY A 88 -6.42 14.25 0.58
C GLY A 88 -5.85 15.63 0.97
N PRO A 89 -6.55 16.40 1.82
CA PRO A 89 -6.21 17.80 2.10
C PRO A 89 -4.80 18.03 2.66
N ASP A 90 -4.27 17.06 3.42
CA ASP A 90 -2.91 17.08 3.98
C ASP A 90 -2.06 15.89 3.50
N GLY A 91 -2.52 15.18 2.48
CA GLY A 91 -1.82 14.06 1.88
C GLY A 91 -1.80 12.77 2.73
N LEU A 92 -2.49 12.73 3.87
CA LEU A 92 -2.40 11.59 4.80
C LEU A 92 -3.71 10.79 4.96
N ASP A 93 -4.77 11.11 4.24
CA ASP A 93 -6.08 10.45 4.43
C ASP A 93 -6.03 8.96 4.11
N ILE A 94 -5.35 8.60 3.02
CA ILE A 94 -5.22 7.20 2.62
C ILE A 94 -4.33 6.42 3.59
N VAL A 95 -3.24 7.05 4.07
CA VAL A 95 -2.36 6.49 5.10
C VAL A 95 -3.12 6.24 6.39
N ARG A 96 -3.91 7.22 6.87
CA ARG A 96 -4.76 7.07 8.07
C ARG A 96 -5.72 5.90 7.91
N ARG A 97 -6.43 5.82 6.76
CA ARG A 97 -7.36 4.72 6.48
C ARG A 97 -6.65 3.36 6.52
N LEU A 98 -5.49 3.22 5.90
CA LEU A 98 -4.69 1.99 5.95
C LEU A 98 -4.35 1.61 7.39
N LEU A 99 -3.87 2.58 8.19
CA LEU A 99 -3.48 2.33 9.58
C LEU A 99 -4.65 1.97 10.49
N THR A 100 -5.87 2.46 10.21
CA THR A 100 -7.06 1.98 10.93
C THR A 100 -7.39 0.51 10.63
N GLN A 101 -7.03 0.02 9.44
CA GLN A 101 -7.28 -1.36 9.02
C GLN A 101 -6.15 -2.32 9.44
N ALA A 102 -4.90 -1.83 9.51
CA ALA A 102 -3.71 -2.64 9.73
C ALA A 102 -3.76 -3.58 10.95
N PRO A 103 -4.27 -3.18 12.14
CA PRO A 103 -4.33 -4.06 13.32
C PRO A 103 -5.16 -5.34 13.12
N ARG A 104 -6.02 -5.38 12.09
CA ARG A 104 -6.87 -6.53 11.75
C ARG A 104 -6.13 -7.61 10.97
N VAL A 105 -5.00 -7.28 10.36
CA VAL A 105 -4.23 -8.19 9.49
C VAL A 105 -2.79 -8.36 9.94
N LEU A 106 -2.25 -7.46 10.77
CA LEU A 106 -0.87 -7.57 11.23
C LEU A 106 -0.70 -8.68 12.28
N ALA A 107 0.31 -9.52 12.09
CA ALA A 107 0.81 -10.43 13.13
C ALA A 107 1.36 -9.65 14.34
N GLN A 108 1.61 -10.35 15.45
CA GLN A 108 2.06 -9.73 16.70
C GLN A 108 3.39 -8.98 16.55
N ASP A 109 4.34 -9.52 15.79
CA ASP A 109 5.66 -8.93 15.56
C ASP A 109 5.82 -8.43 14.12
N ALA A 110 4.71 -8.02 13.51
CA ALA A 110 4.71 -7.59 12.12
C ALA A 110 5.38 -6.23 11.92
N LEU A 111 5.97 -6.05 10.73
CA LEU A 111 6.59 -4.79 10.30
C LEU A 111 5.69 -4.09 9.29
N ALA A 112 5.41 -2.80 9.51
CA ALA A 112 4.75 -1.95 8.52
C ALA A 112 5.73 -0.89 7.99
N LEU A 113 5.96 -0.87 6.68
CA LEU A 113 6.78 0.14 5.99
C LEU A 113 5.90 0.88 4.97
N LEU A 114 5.72 2.18 5.19
CA LEU A 114 4.90 3.03 4.34
C LEU A 114 5.77 4.11 3.70
N GLU A 115 5.66 4.27 2.39
CA GLU A 115 6.22 5.42 1.70
C GLU A 115 5.30 6.63 1.92
N ILE A 116 5.87 7.75 2.33
CA ILE A 116 5.19 9.04 2.59
C ILE A 116 6.01 10.18 1.99
N GLY A 117 5.38 11.36 1.84
CA GLY A 117 6.06 12.58 1.42
C GLY A 117 7.22 12.96 2.36
N ALA A 118 8.28 13.56 1.80
CA ALA A 118 9.51 13.85 2.53
C ALA A 118 9.33 14.81 3.72
N ASP A 119 8.33 15.67 3.66
CA ASP A 119 7.92 16.64 4.68
C ASP A 119 6.91 16.06 5.70
N GLN A 120 6.30 14.92 5.40
CA GLN A 120 5.27 14.29 6.23
C GLN A 120 5.84 13.45 7.39
N GLY A 121 7.16 13.23 7.43
CA GLY A 121 7.81 12.42 8.48
C GLY A 121 7.69 13.01 9.91
N GLY A 122 7.48 14.33 10.04
CA GLY A 122 7.26 15.00 11.33
C GLY A 122 5.80 14.97 11.81
N ALA A 123 4.85 14.74 10.91
CA ALA A 123 3.44 14.54 11.24
C ALA A 123 3.27 13.10 11.74
N GLY A 124 3.77 12.83 12.95
CA GLY A 124 3.86 11.51 13.54
C GLY A 124 2.56 10.71 13.41
N VAL A 125 2.54 9.77 12.47
CA VAL A 125 1.48 8.77 12.39
C VAL A 125 1.86 7.64 13.32
N GLU A 126 1.65 7.84 14.63
CA GLU A 126 1.87 6.79 15.63
C GLU A 126 0.77 5.72 15.51
N ALA A 127 1.06 4.64 14.79
CA ALA A 127 0.27 3.41 14.84
C ALA A 127 0.80 2.51 15.97
N GLY A 128 0.41 2.81 17.21
CA GLY A 128 0.75 2.00 18.38
C GLY A 128 -0.02 0.68 18.43
N ALA A 129 0.45 -0.36 17.73
CA ALA A 129 -0.05 -1.72 17.91
C ALA A 129 0.77 -2.45 19.00
N ARG A 130 0.46 -2.20 20.29
CA ARG A 130 0.80 -3.15 21.36
C ARG A 130 -0.49 -3.82 21.79
N ARG A 131 -0.66 -5.12 21.50
CA ARG A 131 -1.69 -5.92 22.15
C ARG A 131 -1.24 -6.19 23.60
N PRO A 132 -2.07 -5.97 24.62
CA PRO A 132 -1.73 -6.31 26.00
C PRO A 132 -1.54 -7.83 26.12
N THR A 133 -0.51 -8.21 26.87
CA THR A 133 -0.16 -9.58 27.31
C THR A 133 -1.25 -10.19 28.17
#